data_AF-A0A8H5Q9N5-F1
#
_entry.id   AF-A0A8H5Q9N5-F1
#
_cell.length_a   1.000
_cell.length_b   1.000
_cell.length_c   1.000
_cell.angle_alpha   90.00
_cell.angle_beta   90.00
_cell.angle_gamma   90.00
#
_symmetry.space_group_name_H-M   'P 1'
#
loop_
_entity.id
_entity.type
_entity.pdbx_description
1 polymer ?
#
loop_
_entity_poly.entity_id
_entity_poly.type
_entity_poly.pdbx_seq_one_letter_code
_entity_poly.pdbx_strand_id
1 'polypeptide(L)'
;MESGEYFLLHFHGGGYVLGSPLPLDSGYFAGVFSKYTTPKVLFAGYRLTCVPEGRFPAALQDAVTAYLHVLSLGVSAENIIVSGDSAGGHLVISLVRYISEYLPDTPSPKAALLWSPWIDIRAATPAHHVRQRKNYSTDYLPADFAEWATESFAPEGIVDRSGPYVTLKRKPFRTRTKMWAHVGDAELLYDEVVELGSGYERGLERHGYTH
;
A
#
# COMPACT_ATOMS: atom_id res chain seq x y z
N MET A 1 8.42 8.78 23.77
CA MET A 1 7.04 9.14 23.38
C MET A 1 6.17 8.89 24.59
N GLU A 2 5.25 9.81 24.89
CA GLU A 2 4.31 9.64 25.99
C GLU A 2 3.30 8.53 25.68
N SER A 3 2.65 7.98 26.71
CA SER A 3 1.61 6.96 26.54
C SER A 3 0.46 7.54 25.71
N GLY A 4 0.16 6.93 24.55
CA GLY A 4 -0.89 7.39 23.64
C GLY A 4 -0.41 8.22 22.44
N GLU A 5 0.88 8.54 22.35
CA GLU A 5 1.47 9.14 21.14
C GLU A 5 1.78 8.07 20.09
N TYR A 6 1.27 8.27 18.87
CA TYR A 6 1.54 7.40 17.73
C TYR A 6 2.60 8.02 16.79
N PHE A 7 3.18 7.19 15.95
CA PHE A 7 4.04 7.59 14.84
C PHE A 7 3.43 7.05 13.55
N LEU A 8 3.10 7.95 12.63
CA LEU A 8 2.51 7.59 11.34
C LEU A 8 3.60 7.61 10.26
N LEU A 9 3.90 6.45 9.68
CA LEU A 9 4.76 6.30 8.51
C LEU A 9 3.87 6.19 7.27
N HIS A 10 3.88 7.22 6.42
CA HIS A 10 3.01 7.30 5.25
C HIS A 10 3.80 7.17 3.94
N PHE A 11 3.25 6.40 2.98
CA PHE A 11 3.75 6.21 1.63
C PHE A 11 2.72 6.73 0.62
N HIS A 12 3.15 7.64 -0.25
CA HIS A 12 2.26 8.30 -1.21
C HIS A 12 1.77 7.36 -2.33
N GLY A 13 0.71 7.76 -3.04
CA GLY A 13 0.23 7.12 -4.27
C GLY A 13 1.00 7.53 -5.52
N GLY A 14 0.38 7.37 -6.71
CA GLY A 14 1.00 7.74 -7.99
C GLY A 14 1.54 6.57 -8.81
N GLY A 15 1.01 5.36 -8.60
CA GLY A 15 1.27 4.21 -9.47
C GLY A 15 2.73 3.72 -9.50
N TYR A 16 3.54 4.06 -8.49
CA TYR A 16 5.01 3.89 -8.47
C TYR A 16 5.78 4.67 -9.54
N VAL A 17 5.10 5.46 -10.38
CA VAL A 17 5.68 6.24 -11.48
C VAL A 17 5.78 7.72 -11.17
N LEU A 18 4.91 8.23 -10.29
CA LEU A 18 4.77 9.64 -9.92
C LEU A 18 4.62 9.82 -8.41
N GLY A 19 4.66 11.08 -7.98
CA GLY A 19 4.46 11.51 -6.59
C GLY A 19 5.76 11.70 -5.82
N SER A 20 5.63 12.24 -4.62
CA SER A 20 6.76 12.47 -3.71
C SER A 20 6.24 12.64 -2.28
N PRO A 21 7.11 12.53 -1.25
CA PRO A 21 6.73 12.88 0.12
C PRO A 21 6.58 14.39 0.33
N LEU A 22 6.80 15.21 -0.69
CA LEU A 22 6.78 16.67 -0.57
C LEU A 22 5.34 17.21 -0.55
N PRO A 23 5.12 18.42 -0.02
CA PRO A 23 3.78 18.98 0.15
C PRO A 23 2.94 19.08 -1.12
N LEU A 24 3.57 19.17 -2.31
CA LEU A 24 2.82 19.25 -3.56
C LEU A 24 2.00 17.97 -3.83
N ASP A 25 2.57 16.80 -3.54
CA ASP A 25 1.95 15.51 -3.83
C ASP A 25 1.29 14.90 -2.57
N SER A 26 1.91 15.09 -1.41
CA SER A 26 1.47 14.50 -0.14
C SER A 26 0.74 15.47 0.80
N GLY A 27 0.60 16.75 0.41
CA GLY A 27 0.11 17.81 1.28
C GLY A 27 -1.34 17.62 1.76
N TYR A 28 -2.19 17.00 0.93
CA TYR A 28 -3.57 16.70 1.32
C TYR A 28 -3.60 15.76 2.55
N PHE A 29 -2.94 14.61 2.46
CA PHE A 29 -2.84 13.68 3.59
C PHE A 29 -2.09 14.28 4.77
N ALA A 30 -1.04 15.08 4.52
CA ALA A 30 -0.34 15.79 5.59
C ALA A 30 -1.28 16.73 6.36
N GLY A 31 -2.15 17.46 5.66
CA GLY A 31 -3.18 18.32 6.25
C GLY A 31 -4.25 17.54 7.01
N VAL A 32 -4.74 16.43 6.45
CA VAL A 32 -5.72 15.54 7.09
C VAL A 32 -5.14 14.97 8.38
N PHE A 33 -3.94 14.39 8.34
CA PHE A 33 -3.32 13.79 9.51
C PHE A 33 -2.97 14.85 10.56
N SER A 34 -2.38 15.98 10.17
CA SER A 34 -2.05 17.04 11.13
C SER A 34 -3.29 17.63 11.82
N LYS A 35 -4.45 17.65 11.13
CA LYS A 35 -5.70 18.21 11.67
C LYS A 35 -6.47 17.23 12.55
N TYR A 36 -6.51 15.95 12.18
CA TYR A 36 -7.44 14.97 12.77
C TYR A 36 -6.75 13.84 13.52
N THR A 37 -5.41 13.81 13.53
CA THR A 37 -4.65 12.76 14.20
C THR A 37 -3.59 13.40 15.10
N THR A 38 -3.28 12.75 16.23
CA THR A 38 -2.20 13.11 17.15
C THR A 38 -0.80 12.53 16.85
N PRO A 39 -0.57 11.61 15.89
CA PRO A 39 0.76 11.11 15.58
C PRO A 39 1.75 12.16 15.06
N LYS A 40 3.04 11.94 15.34
CA LYS A 40 4.12 12.47 14.49
C LYS A 40 4.05 11.77 13.14
N VAL A 41 4.08 12.53 12.05
CA VAL A 41 3.95 11.95 10.70
C VAL A 41 5.27 12.05 9.94
N LEU A 42 5.70 10.93 9.38
CA LEU A 42 6.79 10.83 8.42
C LEU A 42 6.23 10.40 7.07
N PHE A 43 6.35 11.26 6.08
CA PHE A 43 6.13 10.90 4.68
C PHE A 43 7.44 10.37 4.11
N ALA A 44 7.50 9.06 3.87
CA ALA A 44 8.70 8.42 3.34
C ALA A 44 8.73 8.48 1.82
N GLY A 45 9.82 8.98 1.27
CA GLY A 45 10.12 8.83 -0.15
C GLY A 45 10.60 7.41 -0.45
N TYR A 46 10.19 6.87 -1.59
CA TYR A 46 10.65 5.59 -2.10
C TYR A 46 11.03 5.74 -3.58
N ARG A 47 11.89 4.85 -4.09
CA ARG A 47 12.31 4.86 -5.49
C ARG A 47 11.11 4.64 -6.41
N LEU A 48 10.96 5.52 -7.39
CA LEU A 48 9.97 5.44 -8.47
C LEU A 48 10.58 4.76 -9.70
N THR A 49 9.74 4.18 -10.54
CA THR A 49 10.17 3.41 -11.72
C THR A 49 10.86 4.25 -12.79
N CYS A 50 10.82 5.59 -12.67
CA CYS A 50 11.53 6.51 -13.57
C CYS A 50 13.05 6.49 -13.36
N VAL A 51 13.55 5.99 -12.21
CA VAL A 51 14.98 5.68 -12.03
C VAL A 51 15.27 4.23 -12.47
N PRO A 52 16.47 3.93 -13.01
CA PRO A 52 16.71 2.62 -13.65
C PRO A 52 16.49 1.42 -12.72
N GLU A 53 16.79 1.59 -11.43
CA GLU A 53 16.69 0.60 -10.34
C GLU A 53 15.38 0.73 -9.54
N GLY A 54 14.40 1.47 -10.05
CA GLY A 54 13.18 1.82 -9.33
C GLY A 54 11.98 0.88 -9.56
N ARG A 55 12.16 -0.16 -10.39
CA ARG A 55 11.12 -1.17 -10.64
C ARG A 55 10.92 -2.08 -9.44
N PHE A 56 9.85 -2.87 -9.42
CA PHE A 56 9.67 -3.91 -8.40
C PHE A 56 10.95 -4.77 -8.26
N PRO A 57 11.48 -5.01 -7.04
CA PRO A 57 10.90 -4.72 -5.72
C PRO A 57 11.44 -3.47 -5.00
N ALA A 58 12.01 -2.49 -5.72
CA ALA A 58 12.75 -1.36 -5.13
C ALA A 58 11.95 -0.57 -4.08
N ALA A 59 10.71 -0.18 -4.39
CA ALA A 59 9.86 0.54 -3.46
C ALA A 59 9.61 -0.26 -2.15
N LEU A 60 9.47 -1.58 -2.24
CA LEU A 60 9.31 -2.45 -1.06
C LEU A 60 10.58 -2.47 -0.20
N GLN A 61 11.76 -2.55 -0.83
CA GLN A 61 13.03 -2.46 -0.10
C GLN A 61 13.16 -1.13 0.65
N ASP A 62 12.74 -0.03 0.02
CA ASP A 62 12.77 1.30 0.64
C ASP A 62 11.75 1.40 1.78
N ALA A 63 10.56 0.83 1.63
CA ALA A 63 9.55 0.78 2.69
C ALA A 63 10.01 -0.02 3.92
N VAL A 64 10.68 -1.16 3.70
CA VAL A 64 11.31 -1.94 4.78
C VAL A 64 12.39 -1.12 5.46
N THR A 65 13.25 -0.45 4.70
CA THR A 65 14.31 0.42 5.23
C THR A 65 13.73 1.56 6.06
N ALA A 66 12.68 2.23 5.57
CA ALA A 66 12.00 3.30 6.29
C ALA A 66 11.38 2.80 7.60
N TYR A 67 10.72 1.64 7.60
CA TYR A 67 10.15 1.06 8.80
C TYR A 67 11.21 0.71 9.85
N LEU A 68 12.29 0.02 9.44
CA LEU A 68 13.41 -0.30 10.32
C LEU A 68 14.10 0.96 10.85
N HIS A 69 14.18 2.01 10.04
CA HIS A 69 14.69 3.30 10.48
C HIS A 69 13.82 3.91 11.59
N VAL A 70 12.50 3.92 11.45
CA VAL A 70 11.59 4.42 12.50
C VAL A 70 11.77 3.62 13.79
N LEU A 71 11.90 2.29 13.72
CA LEU A 71 12.22 1.47 14.90
C LEU A 71 13.56 1.86 15.53
N SER A 72 14.59 2.12 14.71
CA SER A 72 15.93 2.52 15.18
C SER A 72 15.94 3.87 15.90
N LEU A 73 14.95 4.73 15.67
CA LEU A 73 14.76 5.98 16.42
C LEU A 73 14.18 5.76 17.83
N GLY A 74 14.00 4.51 18.25
CA GLY A 74 13.43 4.15 19.56
C GLY A 74 11.90 4.20 19.60
N VAL A 75 11.23 4.27 18.43
CA VAL A 75 9.77 4.22 18.34
C VAL A 75 9.32 2.76 18.50
N SER A 76 8.58 2.45 19.56
CA SER A 76 8.00 1.12 19.75
C SER A 76 7.01 0.80 18.62
N ALA A 77 7.08 -0.41 18.07
CA ALA A 77 6.22 -0.86 16.97
C ALA A 77 4.72 -0.79 17.30
N GLU A 78 4.37 -0.94 18.59
CA GLU A 78 3.00 -0.80 19.10
C GLU A 78 2.48 0.65 19.03
N ASN A 79 3.36 1.61 18.77
CA ASN A 79 3.03 3.00 18.54
C ASN A 79 3.19 3.39 17.06
N ILE A 80 3.61 2.48 16.18
CA ILE A 80 3.74 2.76 14.74
C ILE A 80 2.45 2.39 14.02
N ILE A 81 1.94 3.34 13.25
CA ILE A 81 0.90 3.14 12.25
C ILE A 81 1.54 3.34 10.88
N VAL A 82 1.38 2.38 9.98
CA VAL A 82 1.77 2.54 8.57
C VAL A 82 0.57 2.96 7.75
N SER A 83 0.76 3.81 6.75
CA SER A 83 -0.34 4.31 5.93
C SER A 83 0.10 4.54 4.49
N GLY A 84 -0.85 4.45 3.56
CA GLY A 84 -0.59 4.84 2.19
C GLY A 84 -1.85 4.86 1.34
N ASP A 85 -1.78 5.61 0.25
CA ASP A 85 -2.87 5.79 -0.71
C ASP A 85 -2.56 5.15 -2.06
N SER A 86 -3.55 4.56 -2.73
CA SER A 86 -3.38 3.96 -4.06
C SER A 86 -2.19 2.96 -4.10
N ALA A 87 -1.15 3.25 -4.88
CA ALA A 87 0.11 2.48 -4.91
C ALA A 87 0.86 2.48 -3.56
N GLY A 88 0.79 3.55 -2.77
CA GLY A 88 1.30 3.56 -1.41
C GLY A 88 0.52 2.62 -0.48
N GLY A 89 -0.80 2.50 -0.69
CA GLY A 89 -1.62 1.50 -0.01
C GLY A 89 -1.20 0.07 -0.35
N HIS A 90 -0.93 -0.21 -1.64
CA HIS A 90 -0.33 -1.47 -2.07
C HIS A 90 1.03 -1.73 -1.41
N LEU A 91 1.87 -0.70 -1.33
CA LEU A 91 3.19 -0.77 -0.71
C LEU A 91 3.10 -1.11 0.78
N VAL A 92 2.15 -0.52 1.51
CA VAL A 92 1.92 -0.82 2.93
C VAL A 92 1.54 -2.28 3.16
N ILE A 93 0.61 -2.82 2.36
CA ILE A 93 0.20 -4.22 2.50
C ILE A 93 1.40 -5.13 2.21
N SER A 94 2.19 -4.81 1.18
CA SER A 94 3.40 -5.54 0.81
C SER A 94 4.47 -5.48 1.91
N LEU A 95 4.66 -4.33 2.56
CA LEU A 95 5.56 -4.16 3.70
C LEU A 95 5.13 -5.03 4.89
N VAL A 96 3.85 -4.95 5.26
CA VAL A 96 3.30 -5.72 6.39
C VAL A 96 3.42 -7.22 6.13
N ARG A 97 3.20 -7.65 4.88
CA ARG A 97 3.46 -9.03 4.44
C ARG A 97 4.91 -9.42 4.62
N TYR A 98 5.83 -8.60 4.10
CA TYR A 98 7.25 -8.88 4.14
C TYR A 98 7.77 -9.02 5.57
N ILE A 99 7.37 -8.11 6.46
CA ILE A 99 7.71 -8.19 7.89
C ILE A 99 7.21 -9.51 8.48
N SER A 100 5.97 -9.90 8.17
CA SER A 100 5.34 -11.10 8.74
C SER A 100 5.94 -12.41 8.22
N GLU A 101 6.34 -12.46 6.94
CA GLU A 101 6.86 -13.67 6.30
C GLU A 101 8.37 -13.84 6.46
N TYR A 102 9.14 -12.74 6.48
CA TYR A 102 10.59 -12.79 6.33
C TYR A 102 11.39 -12.13 7.46
N LEU A 103 10.75 -11.37 8.36
CA LEU A 103 11.42 -10.69 9.46
C LEU A 103 10.82 -11.10 10.82
N PRO A 104 10.92 -12.38 11.24
CA PRO A 104 10.27 -12.89 12.44
C PRO A 104 10.70 -12.17 13.73
N ASP A 105 11.91 -11.63 13.77
CA ASP A 105 12.45 -10.89 14.91
C ASP A 105 12.09 -9.39 14.89
N THR A 106 11.49 -8.91 13.80
CA THR A 106 11.04 -7.52 13.69
C THR A 106 9.58 -7.40 14.15
N PRO A 107 9.28 -6.60 15.19
CA PRO A 107 7.91 -6.41 15.64
C PRO A 107 7.07 -5.71 14.56
N SER A 108 5.85 -6.18 14.32
CA SER A 108 4.93 -5.62 13.32
C SER A 108 4.35 -4.28 13.77
N PRO A 109 4.03 -3.36 12.84
CA PRO A 109 3.35 -2.12 13.19
C PRO A 109 1.97 -2.43 13.78
N LYS A 110 1.48 -1.56 14.66
CA LYS A 110 0.18 -1.73 15.33
C LYS A 110 -0.98 -1.81 14.33
N ALA A 111 -0.98 -0.91 13.35
CA ALA A 111 -2.05 -0.82 12.37
C ALA A 111 -1.56 -0.33 11.01
N ALA A 112 -2.35 -0.64 9.98
CA ALA A 112 -2.22 -0.14 8.62
C ALA A 112 -3.48 0.63 8.21
N LEU A 113 -3.31 1.88 7.75
CA LEU A 113 -4.39 2.72 7.21
C LEU A 113 -4.25 2.83 5.69
N LEU A 114 -5.15 2.17 4.97
CA LEU A 114 -5.11 2.02 3.52
C LEU A 114 -6.17 2.91 2.86
N TRP A 115 -5.75 3.83 2.01
CA TRP A 115 -6.63 4.75 1.29
C TRP A 115 -6.71 4.34 -0.17
N SER A 116 -7.83 3.74 -0.56
CA SER A 116 -8.08 3.23 -1.91
C SER A 116 -6.89 2.41 -2.45
N PRO A 117 -6.43 1.37 -1.73
CA PRO A 117 -5.22 0.64 -2.09
C PRO A 117 -5.37 -0.05 -3.46
N TRP A 118 -4.37 0.06 -4.31
CA TRP A 118 -4.35 -0.57 -5.63
C TRP A 118 -3.84 -2.01 -5.55
N ILE A 119 -4.72 -2.99 -5.43
CA ILE A 119 -4.34 -4.36 -5.03
C ILE A 119 -4.32 -5.38 -6.18
N ASP A 120 -4.88 -5.04 -7.33
CA ASP A 120 -4.93 -5.88 -8.53
C ASP A 120 -4.17 -5.23 -9.69
N ILE A 121 -2.84 -5.13 -9.53
CA ILE A 121 -1.95 -4.48 -10.51
C ILE A 121 -2.10 -5.13 -11.89
N ARG A 122 -2.12 -6.46 -11.96
CA ARG A 122 -2.24 -7.17 -13.25
C ARG A 122 -3.52 -6.82 -14.01
N ALA A 123 -4.64 -6.58 -13.31
CA ALA A 123 -5.91 -6.30 -13.95
C ALA A 123 -6.00 -4.89 -14.57
N ALA A 124 -4.97 -4.06 -14.41
CA ALA A 124 -4.85 -2.78 -15.09
C ALA A 124 -4.30 -2.91 -16.52
N THR A 125 -3.83 -4.11 -16.91
CA THR A 125 -3.36 -4.40 -18.27
C THR A 125 -4.20 -5.51 -18.91
N PRO A 126 -4.62 -5.37 -20.17
CA PRO A 126 -4.52 -4.17 -21.00
C PRO A 126 -5.53 -3.06 -20.62
N ALA A 127 -5.22 -1.81 -20.95
CA ALA A 127 -6.03 -0.64 -20.60
C ALA A 127 -7.48 -0.73 -21.11
N HIS A 128 -7.75 -1.46 -22.20
CA HIS A 128 -9.11 -1.60 -22.71
C HIS A 128 -10.04 -2.37 -21.77
N HIS A 129 -9.51 -3.29 -20.93
CA HIS A 129 -10.31 -3.94 -19.89
C HIS A 129 -10.67 -2.97 -18.76
N VAL A 130 -9.75 -2.06 -18.41
CA VAL A 130 -9.98 -1.03 -17.40
C VAL A 130 -11.13 -0.11 -17.82
N ARG A 131 -11.18 0.27 -19.11
CA ARG A 131 -12.26 1.10 -19.68
C ARG A 131 -13.66 0.48 -19.60
N GLN A 132 -13.76 -0.84 -19.43
CA GLN A 132 -15.03 -1.56 -19.34
C GLN A 132 -15.52 -1.73 -17.90
N ARG A 133 -14.74 -1.30 -16.91
CA ARG A 133 -15.12 -1.41 -15.49
C ARG A 133 -16.27 -0.44 -15.18
N LYS A 134 -17.17 -0.88 -14.30
CA LYS A 134 -18.41 -0.17 -13.91
C LYS A 134 -18.20 1.31 -13.58
N ASN A 135 -17.17 1.61 -12.80
CA ASN A 135 -16.92 2.96 -12.27
C ASN A 135 -15.92 3.76 -13.13
N TYR A 136 -15.49 3.26 -14.29
CA TYR A 136 -14.46 3.93 -15.09
C TYR A 136 -14.87 5.34 -15.53
N SER A 137 -16.15 5.55 -15.89
CA SER A 137 -16.64 6.85 -16.35
C SER A 137 -16.69 7.92 -15.26
N THR A 138 -16.59 7.53 -13.99
CA THR A 138 -16.67 8.43 -12.82
C THR A 138 -15.34 8.53 -12.07
N ASP A 139 -14.38 7.67 -12.38
CA ASP A 139 -13.07 7.69 -11.73
C ASP A 139 -12.17 8.78 -12.34
N TYR A 140 -11.31 9.32 -11.48
CA TYR A 140 -10.19 10.16 -11.86
C TYR A 140 -9.06 9.39 -12.57
N LEU A 141 -8.88 8.10 -12.31
CA LEU A 141 -7.77 7.27 -12.79
C LEU A 141 -7.92 6.88 -14.27
N PRO A 142 -7.08 7.40 -15.19
CA PRO A 142 -7.15 7.03 -16.60
C PRO A 142 -6.65 5.61 -16.84
N ALA A 143 -7.30 4.88 -17.75
CA ALA A 143 -6.93 3.50 -18.06
C ALA A 143 -5.50 3.36 -18.59
N ASP A 144 -5.08 4.29 -19.46
CA ASP A 144 -3.73 4.28 -20.04
C ASP A 144 -2.66 4.58 -18.99
N PHE A 145 -2.98 5.39 -17.99
CA PHE A 145 -2.09 5.63 -16.85
C PHE A 145 -1.93 4.36 -16.01
N ALA A 146 -3.02 3.65 -15.73
CA ALA A 146 -2.98 2.41 -14.94
C ALA A 146 -2.18 1.30 -15.64
N GLU A 147 -2.32 1.18 -16.97
CA GLU A 147 -1.50 0.27 -17.78
C GLU A 147 -0.03 0.69 -17.78
N TRP A 148 0.27 1.97 -18.04
CA TRP A 148 1.64 2.48 -18.01
C TRP A 148 2.33 2.27 -16.65
N ALA A 149 1.62 2.54 -15.56
CA ALA A 149 2.10 2.30 -14.21
C ALA A 149 2.41 0.82 -13.97
N THR A 150 1.55 -0.08 -14.45
CA THR A 150 1.74 -1.53 -14.36
C THR A 150 2.97 -1.99 -15.15
N GLU A 151 3.09 -1.56 -16.40
CA GLU A 151 4.22 -1.90 -17.26
C GLU A 151 5.55 -1.35 -16.73
N SER A 152 5.53 -0.17 -16.11
CA SER A 152 6.72 0.44 -15.52
C SER A 152 7.14 -0.25 -14.22
N PHE A 153 6.18 -0.55 -13.33
CA PHE A 153 6.43 -1.15 -12.03
C PHE A 153 6.80 -2.63 -12.11
N ALA A 154 6.04 -3.39 -12.89
CA ALA A 154 6.19 -4.83 -13.05
C ALA A 154 6.15 -5.20 -14.55
N PRO A 155 7.22 -4.93 -15.33
CA PRO A 155 7.22 -5.22 -16.77
C PRO A 155 6.94 -6.69 -17.08
N GLU A 156 6.15 -6.95 -18.12
CA GLU A 156 5.82 -8.31 -18.54
C GLU A 156 7.09 -9.08 -18.97
N GLY A 157 7.16 -10.36 -18.61
CA GLY A 157 8.32 -11.22 -18.88
C GLY A 157 9.55 -10.95 -18.00
N ILE A 158 9.57 -9.86 -17.22
CA ILE A 158 10.64 -9.55 -16.25
C ILE A 158 10.16 -9.82 -14.82
N VAL A 159 8.95 -9.36 -14.49
CA VAL A 159 8.37 -9.50 -13.15
C VAL A 159 7.15 -10.41 -13.21
N ASP A 160 7.07 -11.39 -12.31
CA ASP A 160 5.86 -12.19 -12.12
C ASP A 160 4.73 -11.34 -11.51
N ARG A 161 3.84 -10.84 -12.38
CA ARG A 161 2.66 -10.05 -11.98
C ARG A 161 1.67 -10.82 -11.12
N SER A 162 1.69 -12.15 -11.15
CA SER A 162 0.84 -13.00 -10.31
C SER A 162 1.39 -13.19 -8.90
N GLY A 163 2.64 -12.75 -8.69
CA GLY A 163 3.35 -12.86 -7.44
C GLY A 163 2.64 -12.16 -6.28
N PRO A 164 2.78 -12.69 -5.05
CA PRO A 164 2.04 -12.25 -3.86
C PRO A 164 2.38 -10.82 -3.36
N TYR A 165 3.37 -10.18 -3.97
CA TYR A 165 3.86 -8.83 -3.66
C TYR A 165 3.62 -7.84 -4.82
N VAL A 166 3.00 -8.30 -5.92
CA VAL A 166 2.61 -7.47 -7.07
C VAL A 166 1.09 -7.47 -7.24
N THR A 167 0.45 -8.63 -7.17
CA THR A 167 -1.02 -8.73 -7.14
C THR A 167 -1.43 -9.31 -5.79
N LEU A 168 -1.98 -8.44 -4.93
CA LEU A 168 -2.34 -8.78 -3.54
C LEU A 168 -3.75 -9.38 -3.45
N LYS A 169 -4.59 -9.13 -4.45
CA LYS A 169 -5.96 -9.62 -4.51
C LYS A 169 -6.01 -11.14 -4.35
N ARG A 170 -6.85 -11.62 -3.42
CA ARG A 170 -7.03 -13.04 -3.07
C ARG A 170 -5.73 -13.74 -2.61
N LYS A 171 -4.76 -13.00 -2.06
CA LYS A 171 -3.51 -13.55 -1.49
C LYS A 171 -3.37 -13.19 -0.02
N PRO A 172 -4.30 -13.63 0.86
CA PRO A 172 -4.23 -13.30 2.29
C PRO A 172 -2.93 -13.85 2.90
N PHE A 173 -2.47 -13.21 3.96
CA PHE A 173 -1.33 -13.65 4.75
C PHE A 173 -1.58 -13.39 6.23
N ARG A 174 -0.84 -14.09 7.12
CA ARG A 174 -0.96 -13.88 8.56
C ARG A 174 -0.20 -12.62 8.95
N THR A 175 -0.82 -11.79 9.77
CA THR A 175 -0.16 -10.62 10.35
C THR A 175 -0.75 -10.28 11.71
N ARG A 176 0.07 -9.65 12.55
CA ARG A 176 -0.38 -9.03 13.81
C ARG A 176 -0.87 -7.59 13.60
N THR A 177 -0.59 -7.00 12.45
CA THR A 177 -1.00 -5.64 12.10
C THR A 177 -2.48 -5.60 11.76
N LYS A 178 -3.24 -4.76 12.47
CA LYS A 178 -4.66 -4.53 12.14
C LYS A 178 -4.76 -3.67 10.89
N MET A 179 -5.52 -4.09 9.90
CA MET A 179 -5.68 -3.34 8.65
C MET A 179 -7.06 -2.69 8.58
N TRP A 180 -7.07 -1.39 8.27
CA TRP A 180 -8.27 -0.64 7.93
C TRP A 180 -8.13 -0.13 6.51
N ALA A 181 -9.16 -0.36 5.69
CA ALA A 181 -9.20 0.06 4.30
C ALA A 181 -10.40 0.97 4.04
N HIS A 182 -10.17 2.01 3.25
CA HIS A 182 -11.17 2.96 2.79
C HIS A 182 -11.17 3.00 1.26
N VAL A 183 -12.34 3.19 0.65
CA VAL A 183 -12.49 3.41 -0.78
C VAL A 183 -13.80 4.16 -1.05
N GLY A 184 -13.81 5.05 -2.05
CA GLY A 184 -14.99 5.72 -2.55
C GLY A 184 -15.81 4.83 -3.49
N ASP A 185 -17.13 4.96 -3.46
CA ASP A 185 -18.07 4.16 -4.26
C ASP A 185 -17.98 4.42 -5.77
N ALA A 186 -17.49 5.59 -6.17
CA ALA A 186 -17.25 6.00 -7.55
C ALA A 186 -15.87 5.57 -8.10
N GLU A 187 -15.04 4.88 -7.31
CA GLU A 187 -13.70 4.47 -7.72
C GLU A 187 -13.71 3.13 -8.48
N LEU A 188 -12.82 3.03 -9.46
CA LEU A 188 -12.43 1.85 -10.23
C LEU A 188 -11.81 0.77 -9.34
N LEU A 189 -11.22 1.18 -8.21
CA LEU A 189 -10.65 0.31 -7.20
C LEU A 189 -11.69 -0.21 -6.19
N TYR A 190 -12.94 0.26 -6.25
CA TYR A 190 -13.98 -0.08 -5.26
C TYR A 190 -14.16 -1.59 -5.07
N ASP A 191 -14.43 -2.31 -6.16
CA ASP A 191 -14.75 -3.74 -6.10
C ASP A 191 -13.58 -4.57 -5.53
N GLU A 192 -12.34 -4.20 -5.90
CA GLU A 192 -11.16 -4.91 -5.39
C GLU A 192 -10.90 -4.61 -3.91
N VAL A 193 -11.09 -3.37 -3.43
CA VAL A 193 -10.92 -3.03 -2.01
C VAL A 193 -12.02 -3.68 -1.14
N VAL A 194 -13.26 -3.73 -1.61
CA VAL A 194 -14.34 -4.46 -0.91
C VAL A 194 -14.04 -5.97 -0.85
N GLU A 195 -13.50 -6.54 -1.94
CA GLU A 195 -13.08 -7.92 -1.98
C GLU A 195 -11.90 -8.20 -1.02
N LEU A 196 -10.95 -7.26 -0.87
CA LEU A 196 -9.85 -7.36 0.09
C LEU A 196 -10.37 -7.54 1.52
N GLY A 197 -11.26 -6.65 1.97
CA GLY A 197 -11.80 -6.68 3.34
C GLY A 197 -12.48 -8.02 3.63
N SER A 198 -13.42 -8.41 2.76
CA SER A 198 -14.16 -9.66 2.93
C SER A 198 -13.32 -10.92 2.68
N GLY A 199 -12.25 -10.81 1.88
CA GLY A 199 -11.32 -11.88 1.57
C GLY A 199 -10.32 -12.19 2.69
N TYR A 200 -9.90 -11.19 3.46
CA TYR A 200 -9.05 -11.39 4.64
C TYR A 200 -9.79 -12.13 5.76
N GLU A 201 -11.06 -11.77 6.00
CA GLU A 201 -11.91 -12.44 6.99
C GLU A 201 -12.08 -13.93 6.64
N ARG A 202 -12.44 -14.25 5.40
CA ARG A 202 -12.65 -15.64 4.95
C ARG A 202 -11.36 -16.44 4.73
N GLY A 203 -10.28 -15.76 4.36
CA GLY A 203 -9.01 -16.40 4.00
C GLY A 203 -8.24 -16.93 5.19
N LEU A 204 -8.32 -16.26 6.34
CA LEU A 204 -7.71 -16.71 7.58
C LEU A 204 -8.41 -17.98 8.11
N GLU A 205 -9.74 -18.04 8.02
CA GLU A 205 -10.54 -19.20 8.42
C GLU A 205 -10.22 -20.45 7.57
N ARG A 206 -10.13 -20.31 6.24
CA ARG A 206 -9.85 -21.44 5.32
C ARG A 206 -8.47 -22.06 5.48
N HIS A 207 -7.51 -21.31 6.03
CA HIS A 207 -6.19 -21.83 6.36
C HIS A 207 -6.04 -22.23 7.84
N GLY A 208 -7.17 -22.33 8.58
CA GLY A 208 -7.20 -22.86 9.94
C GLY A 208 -6.76 -21.86 11.01
N TYR A 209 -6.88 -20.55 10.77
CA TYR A 209 -6.46 -19.51 11.70
C TYR A 209 -7.67 -18.77 12.29
N THR A 210 -7.93 -18.95 13.58
CA THR A 210 -8.91 -18.17 14.35
C THR A 210 -8.25 -16.94 15.00
N HIS A 211 -9.03 -15.87 15.20
CA HIS A 211 -8.63 -14.62 15.85
C HIS A 211 -8.06 -14.81 17.26
#